data_AF-H1YBM2-F1
#
_entry.id   AF-H1YBM2-F1
#
_cell.length_a   1.000
_cell.length_b   1.000
_cell.length_c   1.000
_cell.angle_alpha   90.00
_cell.angle_beta   90.00
_cell.angle_gamma   90.00
#
_symmetry.space_group_name_H-M   'P 1'
#
loop_
_entity.id
_entity.type
_entity.pdbx_description
1 polymer ?
#
loop_
_entity_poly.entity_id
_entity_poly.type
_entity_poly.pdbx_seq_one_letter_code
_entity_poly.pdbx_strand_id
1 'polypeptide(L)'
;MNSKLFNPIKNKIAATIALLFFVVLGTGTMMAMKAPGEAKAIKKQDNTTWYYNGSSSSASAILTSSNWSTNTVPTDCQSGGNRPCSISVAASDQAELQTFLNGETKDDVMALAPQQRP
;
A
#
# COMPACT_ATOMS: atom_id res chain seq x y z
N MET A 1 -32.47 48.36 24.59
CA MET A 1 -31.64 47.16 24.37
C MET A 1 -32.46 46.13 23.63
N ASN A 2 -31.96 45.78 22.43
CA ASN A 2 -32.10 44.52 21.70
C ASN A 2 -33.49 44.12 21.17
N SER A 3 -33.79 44.72 20.01
CA SER A 3 -34.32 44.12 18.78
C SER A 3 -35.46 43.11 18.91
N LYS A 4 -36.68 43.65 19.01
CA LYS A 4 -37.89 42.92 18.65
C LYS A 4 -37.91 42.68 17.14
N LEU A 5 -37.86 41.41 16.81
CA LEU A 5 -38.22 40.77 15.56
C LEU A 5 -39.56 41.29 15.02
N PHE A 6 -39.56 41.44 13.68
CA PHE A 6 -40.69 41.49 12.76
C PHE A 6 -41.68 42.66 12.86
N ASN A 7 -41.66 43.52 11.82
CA ASN A 7 -42.90 44.01 11.22
C ASN A 7 -42.73 44.23 9.69
N PRO A 8 -43.79 44.05 8.88
CA PRO A 8 -43.74 43.67 7.47
C PRO A 8 -43.98 44.86 6.52
N ILE A 9 -43.47 44.77 5.28
CA ILE A 9 -43.93 45.65 4.20
C ILE A 9 -44.15 44.82 2.92
N LYS A 10 -45.38 44.98 2.43
CA LYS A 10 -46.02 44.40 1.27
C LYS A 10 -45.60 45.17 0.00
N ASN A 11 -45.26 44.47 -1.09
CA ASN A 11 -45.52 44.90 -2.50
C ASN A 11 -45.03 43.77 -3.43
N LYS A 12 -45.87 43.01 -4.14
CA LYS A 12 -46.61 43.35 -5.37
C LYS A 12 -45.70 43.80 -6.54
N ILE A 13 -45.65 42.92 -7.54
CA ILE A 13 -45.60 43.19 -9.00
C ILE A 13 -44.22 43.31 -9.66
N ALA A 14 -44.00 42.34 -10.56
CA ALA A 14 -43.30 42.39 -11.85
C ALA A 14 -41.80 42.73 -11.92
N ALA A 15 -41.00 41.74 -12.29
CA ALA A 15 -40.00 41.88 -13.35
C ALA A 15 -39.60 40.50 -13.89
N THR A 16 -40.34 40.09 -14.91
CA THR A 16 -40.06 38.99 -15.83
C THR A 16 -38.72 39.22 -16.53
N ILE A 17 -37.73 38.33 -16.35
CA ILE A 17 -36.65 38.17 -17.34
C ILE A 17 -36.43 36.67 -17.52
N ALA A 18 -37.03 36.15 -18.59
CA ALA A 18 -36.71 34.87 -19.17
C ALA A 18 -35.27 34.90 -19.68
N LEU A 19 -34.37 34.22 -18.99
CA LEU A 19 -33.09 33.81 -19.55
C LEU A 19 -33.20 32.31 -19.87
N LEU A 20 -33.61 32.08 -21.11
CA LEU A 20 -33.52 30.81 -21.84
C LEU A 20 -32.05 30.36 -21.93
N PHE A 21 -31.88 29.07 -22.27
CA PHE A 21 -30.63 28.33 -22.54
C PHE A 21 -29.95 27.80 -21.26
N PHE A 22 -29.75 26.51 -21.02
CA PHE A 22 -29.47 25.40 -21.93
C PHE A 22 -30.07 24.10 -21.37
N VAL A 23 -30.95 23.47 -22.15
CA VAL A 23 -31.21 22.04 -22.05
C VAL A 23 -29.94 21.33 -22.51
N VAL A 24 -29.09 20.89 -21.57
CA VAL A 24 -28.04 19.91 -21.89
C VAL A 24 -28.63 18.54 -21.63
N LEU A 25 -29.24 17.99 -22.68
CA LEU A 25 -29.44 16.57 -22.84
C LEU A 25 -28.07 15.90 -22.89
N GLY A 26 -27.54 15.56 -21.72
CA GLY A 26 -26.38 14.68 -21.59
C GLY A 26 -26.82 13.24 -21.82
N THR A 27 -27.20 12.89 -23.06
CA THR A 27 -27.16 11.49 -23.51
C THR A 27 -25.69 11.09 -23.62
N GLY A 28 -25.08 10.78 -22.48
CA GLY A 28 -23.80 10.12 -22.43
C GLY A 28 -24.01 8.70 -22.93
N THR A 29 -23.62 8.42 -24.17
CA THR A 29 -23.38 7.06 -24.62
C THR A 29 -22.31 6.48 -23.69
N MET A 30 -22.70 5.51 -22.86
CA MET A 30 -21.74 4.68 -22.14
C MET A 30 -20.94 3.92 -23.18
N MET A 31 -19.80 4.48 -23.61
CA MET A 31 -18.83 3.73 -24.38
C MET A 31 -18.37 2.58 -23.49
N ALA A 32 -18.57 1.36 -24.00
CA ALA A 32 -18.11 0.14 -23.40
C ALA A 32 -16.65 0.31 -22.98
N MET A 33 -16.39 0.31 -21.67
CA MET A 33 -15.05 0.13 -21.17
C MET A 33 -14.62 -1.26 -21.61
N LYS A 34 -13.84 -1.30 -22.68
CA LYS A 34 -12.96 -2.42 -23.00
C LYS A 34 -12.16 -2.70 -21.74
N ALA A 35 -12.48 -3.80 -21.07
CA ALA A 35 -11.74 -4.27 -19.92
C ALA A 35 -10.24 -4.24 -20.29
N PRO A 36 -9.39 -3.44 -19.60
CA PRO A 36 -7.97 -3.71 -19.67
C PRO A 36 -7.78 -5.15 -19.22
N GLY A 37 -6.96 -5.86 -20.00
CA GLY A 37 -6.86 -7.30 -19.99
C GLY A 37 -6.70 -7.90 -18.60
N GLU A 38 -7.14 -9.15 -18.52
CA GLU A 38 -6.71 -10.11 -17.51
C GLU A 38 -6.67 -9.50 -16.10
N ALA A 39 -7.82 -9.54 -15.42
CA ALA A 39 -7.79 -9.68 -13.97
C ALA A 39 -6.98 -10.95 -13.69
N LYS A 40 -5.65 -10.82 -13.60
CA LYS A 40 -4.78 -11.83 -13.02
C LYS A 40 -5.40 -12.03 -11.66
N ALA A 41 -5.99 -13.21 -11.46
CA ALA A 41 -6.48 -13.62 -10.17
C ALA A 41 -5.39 -13.20 -9.18
N ILE A 42 -5.73 -12.31 -8.26
CA ILE A 42 -4.83 -11.97 -7.16
C ILE A 42 -4.72 -13.28 -6.39
N LYS A 43 -3.76 -14.12 -6.77
CA LYS A 43 -3.35 -15.23 -5.95
C LYS A 43 -2.90 -14.54 -4.68
N LYS A 44 -3.62 -14.77 -3.58
CA LYS A 44 -3.06 -14.55 -2.27
C LYS A 44 -1.77 -15.34 -2.27
N GLN A 45 -0.66 -14.65 -2.43
CA GLN A 45 0.64 -15.26 -2.30
C GLN A 45 0.82 -15.43 -0.80
N ASP A 46 0.86 -16.68 -0.36
CA ASP A 46 1.06 -16.99 1.04
C ASP A 46 2.44 -16.48 1.48
N ASN A 47 2.52 -15.97 2.70
CA ASN A 47 3.80 -15.52 3.25
C ASN A 47 4.67 -16.74 3.55
N THR A 48 5.90 -16.71 3.06
CA THR A 48 6.95 -17.68 3.37
C THR A 48 7.88 -17.08 4.41
N THR A 49 8.20 -17.86 5.45
CA THR A 49 9.24 -17.47 6.41
C THR A 49 10.60 -17.81 5.85
N TRP A 50 11.42 -16.78 5.68
CA TRP A 50 12.81 -16.88 5.26
C TRP A 50 13.72 -16.61 6.45
N TYR A 51 14.71 -17.47 6.65
CA TYR A 51 15.69 -17.36 7.71
C TYR A 51 17.02 -16.88 7.15
N TYR A 52 17.63 -15.89 7.81
CA TYR A 52 18.92 -15.38 7.41
C TYR A 52 20.04 -16.33 7.85
N ASN A 53 20.77 -16.89 6.87
CA ASN A 53 21.89 -17.81 7.10
C ASN A 53 23.27 -17.14 6.94
N GLY A 54 23.31 -15.87 6.55
CA GLY A 54 24.55 -15.13 6.36
C GLY A 54 25.27 -14.81 7.68
N SER A 55 26.59 -14.67 7.61
CA SER A 55 27.43 -14.32 8.75
C SER A 55 27.64 -12.81 8.92
N SER A 56 27.41 -12.02 7.87
CA SER A 56 27.67 -10.58 7.84
C SER A 56 26.43 -9.75 8.24
N SER A 57 26.65 -8.60 8.88
CA SER A 57 25.62 -7.57 9.14
C SER A 57 25.62 -6.44 8.10
N SER A 58 26.41 -6.58 7.02
CA SER A 58 26.44 -5.61 5.94
C SER A 58 25.12 -5.57 5.17
N ALA A 59 24.75 -4.38 4.70
CA ALA A 59 23.54 -4.19 3.87
C ALA A 59 23.55 -5.10 2.64
N SER A 60 24.68 -5.21 1.96
CA SER A 60 24.85 -6.10 0.80
C SER A 60 24.54 -7.56 1.13
N ALA A 61 24.94 -8.06 2.30
CA ALA A 61 24.71 -9.44 2.66
C ALA A 61 23.26 -9.69 3.06
N ILE A 62 22.64 -8.77 3.79
CA ILE A 62 21.24 -8.85 4.22
C ILE A 62 20.29 -8.75 3.00
N LEU A 63 20.61 -7.91 2.01
CA LEU A 63 19.81 -7.71 0.80
C LEU A 63 20.11 -8.71 -0.33
N THR A 64 20.94 -9.73 -0.07
CA THR A 64 21.21 -10.81 -1.02
C THR A 64 20.42 -12.05 -0.64
N SER A 65 19.47 -12.45 -1.49
CA SER A 65 18.59 -13.61 -1.30
C SER A 65 19.34 -14.92 -1.02
N SER A 66 20.52 -15.14 -1.59
CA SER A 66 21.31 -16.36 -1.35
C SER A 66 21.80 -16.53 0.09
N ASN A 67 21.77 -15.46 0.89
CA ASN A 67 22.01 -15.49 2.34
C ASN A 67 20.73 -15.79 3.16
N TRP A 68 19.68 -16.27 2.51
CA TRP A 68 18.43 -16.66 3.14
C TRP A 68 18.05 -18.09 2.75
N SER A 69 17.37 -18.78 3.67
CA SER A 69 16.93 -20.16 3.51
C SER A 69 15.59 -20.36 4.19
N THR A 70 14.72 -21.17 3.63
CA THR A 70 13.47 -21.60 4.29
C THR A 70 13.68 -22.84 5.19
N ASN A 71 14.82 -23.52 5.04
CA ASN A 71 15.09 -24.81 5.69
C ASN A 71 16.09 -24.70 6.85
N THR A 72 16.84 -23.60 6.94
CA THR A 72 17.93 -23.44 7.91
C THR A 72 17.51 -22.45 8.98
N VAL A 73 16.96 -22.97 10.08
CA VAL A 73 16.52 -22.16 11.21
C VAL A 73 17.72 -21.85 12.12
N PRO A 74 18.08 -20.57 12.33
CA PRO A 74 19.15 -20.19 13.25
C PRO A 74 18.73 -20.45 14.69
N THR A 75 19.67 -20.86 15.54
CA THR A 75 19.43 -21.18 16.95
C THR A 75 19.77 -20.05 17.91
N ASP A 76 20.45 -19.02 17.42
CA ASP A 76 21.01 -17.88 18.16
C ASP A 76 20.16 -16.60 18.00
N CYS A 77 18.86 -16.76 17.78
CA CYS A 77 17.94 -15.63 17.64
C CYS A 77 17.60 -15.00 19.00
N GLN A 78 17.78 -13.69 19.10
CA GLN A 78 17.65 -12.87 20.29
C GLN A 78 17.09 -11.48 19.96
N SER A 79 16.93 -10.62 20.97
CA SER A 79 16.60 -9.21 20.80
C SER A 79 17.87 -8.35 20.74
N GLY A 80 17.90 -7.31 19.89
CA GLY A 80 18.97 -6.30 19.88
C GLY A 80 20.25 -6.72 19.14
N GLY A 81 20.14 -7.66 18.21
CA GLY A 81 21.23 -8.06 17.32
C GLY A 81 21.39 -7.12 16.11
N ASN A 82 22.44 -7.31 15.32
CA ASN A 82 22.72 -6.50 14.12
C ASN A 82 22.39 -7.24 12.80
N ARG A 83 21.93 -8.48 12.89
CA ARG A 83 21.50 -9.32 11.76
C ARG A 83 20.03 -9.72 11.94
N PRO A 84 19.23 -9.84 10.87
CA PRO A 84 17.90 -10.40 10.99
C PRO A 84 17.99 -11.90 11.34
N CYS A 85 17.04 -12.41 12.11
CA CYS A 85 16.88 -13.85 12.30
C CYS A 85 16.04 -14.45 11.17
N SER A 86 14.85 -13.89 10.97
CA SER A 86 13.90 -14.31 9.94
C SER A 86 13.03 -13.15 9.49
N ILE A 87 12.43 -13.27 8.31
CA ILE A 87 11.37 -12.39 7.81
C ILE A 87 10.25 -13.24 7.23
N SER A 88 9.02 -12.75 7.26
CA SER A 88 7.87 -13.41 6.63
C SER A 88 7.34 -12.54 5.52
N VAL A 89 7.55 -12.96 4.28
CA VAL A 89 7.26 -12.16 3.09
C VAL A 89 6.56 -13.01 2.03
N ALA A 90 5.78 -12.36 1.17
CA ALA A 90 5.16 -13.00 0.02
C ALA A 90 6.23 -13.25 -1.07
N ALA A 91 7.06 -14.28 -0.86
CA ALA A 91 8.07 -14.75 -1.80
C ALA A 91 8.14 -16.28 -1.73
N SER A 92 7.90 -16.95 -2.85
CA SER A 92 7.81 -18.41 -2.95
C SER A 92 9.15 -19.06 -3.29
N ASP A 93 10.09 -18.27 -3.84
CA ASP A 93 11.42 -18.70 -4.24
C ASP A 93 12.48 -17.59 -4.05
N GLN A 94 13.74 -17.93 -4.33
CA GLN A 94 14.87 -17.02 -4.22
C GLN A 94 14.79 -15.79 -5.12
N ALA A 95 14.22 -15.91 -6.33
CA ALA A 95 14.12 -14.80 -7.28
C ALA A 95 13.04 -13.80 -6.85
N GLU A 96 11.91 -14.29 -6.35
CA GLU A 96 10.87 -13.45 -5.75
C GLU A 96 11.38 -12.79 -4.47
N LEU A 97 12.13 -13.51 -3.63
CA LEU A 97 12.77 -12.92 -2.45
C LEU A 97 13.77 -11.82 -2.86
N GLN A 98 14.60 -12.06 -3.88
CA GLN A 98 15.53 -11.03 -4.36
C GLN A 98 14.78 -9.80 -4.87
N THR A 99 13.67 -10.00 -5.57
CA THR A 99 12.82 -8.90 -6.07
C THR A 99 12.27 -8.07 -4.91
N PHE A 100 11.81 -8.73 -3.85
CA PHE A 100 11.41 -8.06 -2.61
C PHE A 100 12.57 -7.28 -2.00
N LEU A 101 13.72 -7.93 -1.75
CA LEU A 101 14.89 -7.31 -1.12
C LEU A 101 15.47 -6.14 -1.92
N ASN A 102 15.36 -6.13 -3.25
CA ASN A 102 15.81 -5.02 -4.09
C ASN A 102 15.04 -3.70 -3.83
N GLY A 103 13.81 -3.80 -3.30
CA GLY A 103 12.97 -2.64 -2.94
C GLY A 103 13.17 -2.17 -1.50
N GLU A 104 13.94 -2.89 -0.70
CA GLU A 104 14.08 -2.67 0.74
C GLU A 104 15.48 -2.12 1.08
N THR A 105 15.57 -1.39 2.18
CA THR A 105 16.86 -1.10 2.80
C THR A 105 17.22 -2.14 3.87
N LYS A 106 18.48 -2.17 4.29
CA LYS A 106 18.90 -3.01 5.42
C LYS A 106 18.04 -2.76 6.67
N ASP A 107 17.72 -1.49 6.93
CA ASP A 107 16.99 -1.10 8.13
C ASP A 107 15.51 -1.52 8.04
N ASP A 108 14.92 -1.50 6.83
CA ASP A 108 13.55 -2.01 6.61
C ASP A 108 13.48 -3.53 6.85
N VAL A 109 14.42 -4.29 6.27
CA VAL A 109 14.52 -5.75 6.51
C VAL A 109 14.73 -6.05 7.99
N MET A 110 15.50 -5.19 8.69
CA MET A 110 15.73 -5.33 10.12
C MET A 110 14.50 -5.00 10.97
N ALA A 111 13.65 -4.08 10.52
CA ALA A 111 12.37 -3.75 11.15
C ALA A 111 11.31 -4.84 10.92
N LEU A 112 11.38 -5.56 9.79
CA LEU A 112 10.52 -6.70 9.48
C LEU A 112 10.89 -7.97 10.26
N ALA A 113 12.11 -8.04 10.79
CA ALA A 113 12.58 -9.21 11.51
C ALA A 113 12.09 -9.20 12.98
N PRO A 114 11.23 -10.17 13.40
CA PRO A 114 10.71 -10.21 14.76
C PRO A 114 11.79 -10.53 15.80
N GLN A 115 12.86 -11.19 15.36
CA GLN A 115 14.04 -11.51 16.15
C GLN A 115 15.29 -11.20 15.33
N GLN A 116 16.39 -10.98 16.04
CA GLN A 116 17.67 -10.58 15.48
C GLN A 116 18.76 -11.53 15.95
N ARG A 117 19.95 -11.42 15.36
CA ARG A 117 21.12 -12.23 15.66
C ARG A 117 22.32 -11.31 15.96
N PRO A 118 23.21 -11.71 16.88
CA PRO A 118 24.35 -10.89 17.30
C PRO A 118 25.28 -10.51 16.14
#